data_AF-A0A6G3XNJ6-F1
#
_entry.id   AF-A0A6G3XNJ6-F1
#
_cell.length_a   1.000
_cell.length_b   1.000
_cell.length_c   1.000
_cell.angle_alpha   90.00
_cell.angle_beta   90.00
_cell.angle_gamma   90.00
#
_symmetry.space_group_name_H-M   'P 1'
#
loop_
_entity.id
_entity.type
_entity.pdbx_description
1 polymer ?
#
loop_
_entity_poly.entity_id
_entity_poly.type
_entity_poly.pdbx_seq_one_letter_code
_entity_poly.pdbx_strand_id
1 'polypeptide(L)' 'RRIERDLHDGAQARIVALSMRIGLAKQLLDRDPAAARARLDEAQDGADAALAELRHVVRGIHPPVLTDRGLAGAVR' A
#
# COMPACT_ATOMS: atom_id res chain seq x y z
N ARG A 1 6.73 15.06 6.99
CA ARG A 1 5.47 15.37 7.72
C ARG A 1 4.21 15.48 6.85
N ARG A 2 4.13 16.28 5.78
CA ARG A 2 2.91 16.31 4.92
C ARG A 2 2.77 15.03 4.09
N ILE A 3 3.81 14.66 3.35
CA ILE A 3 3.88 13.41 2.56
C ILE A 3 3.63 12.17 3.43
N GLU A 4 4.18 12.16 4.64
CA GLU A 4 4.01 11.08 5.61
C GLU A 4 2.55 10.93 6.09
N ARG A 5 1.84 12.04 6.33
CA ARG A 5 0.41 12.03 6.66
C ARG A 5 -0.43 11.61 5.46
N ASP A 6 -0.17 12.17 4.29
CA ASP A 6 -0.88 11.80 3.06
C ASP A 6 -0.71 10.30 2.76
N LEU A 7 0.48 9.74 3.01
CA LEU A 7 0.75 8.31 2.89
C LEU A 7 -0.01 7.48 3.92
N HIS A 8 -0.03 7.91 5.17
CA HIS A 8 -0.72 7.22 6.26
C HIS A 8 -2.24 7.19 6.03
N ASP A 9 -2.84 8.32 5.68
CA ASP A 9 -4.28 8.44 5.44
C ASP A 9 -4.68 7.63 4.18
N GLY A 10 -3.87 7.72 3.12
CA GLY A 10 -4.07 6.89 1.92
C GLY A 10 -3.92 5.39 2.20
N ALA A 11 -2.99 4.99 3.06
CA ALA A 11 -2.84 3.59 3.48
C ALA A 11 -4.05 3.10 4.29
N GLN A 12 -4.55 3.91 5.23
CA GLN A 12 -5.75 3.57 6.01
C GLN A 12 -6.98 3.39 5.13
N ALA A 13 -7.25 4.33 4.21
CA ALA A 13 -8.38 4.23 3.28
C ALA A 13 -8.31 2.95 2.42
N ARG A 14 -7.12 2.58 1.94
CA ARG A 14 -6.91 1.35 1.16
C ARG A 14 -7.15 0.08 1.99
N ILE A 15 -6.70 0.03 3.25
CA ILE A 15 -6.92 -1.11 4.15
C ILE A 15 -8.41 -1.30 4.46
N VAL A 16 -9.14 -0.20 4.71
CA VAL A 16 -10.59 -0.25 4.95
C VAL A 16 -11.31 -0.79 3.71
N ALA A 17 -10.98 -0.27 2.53
CA ALA A 17 -11.58 -0.73 1.28
C ALA A 17 -11.31 -2.22 1.00
N LEU A 18 -10.08 -2.69 1.25
CA LEU A 18 -9.72 -4.10 1.13
C LEU A 18 -10.52 -4.98 2.09
N SER A 19 -10.66 -4.54 3.35
CA SER A 19 -11.44 -5.27 4.37
C SER A 19 -12.91 -5.41 3.97
N MET A 20 -13.50 -4.35 3.39
CA MET A 20 -14.87 -4.38 2.87
C MET A 20 -15.01 -5.33 1.68
N ARG A 21 -14.08 -5.30 0.72
CA ARG A 21 -14.08 -6.20 -0.46
C ARG A 21 -14.04 -7.68 -0.05
N ILE A 22 -13.17 -8.01 0.91
CA ILE A 22 -13.08 -9.36 1.47
C ILE A 22 -14.39 -9.74 2.18
N GLY A 23 -14.98 -8.82 2.95
CA GLY A 23 -16.28 -9.04 3.60
C GLY A 23 -17.39 -9.39 2.60
N LEU A 24 -17.48 -8.66 1.49
CA LEU A 24 -18.44 -8.92 0.42
C LEU A 24 -18.18 -10.28 -0.27
N ALA A 25 -16.91 -10.63 -0.51
CA ALA A 25 -16.57 -11.93 -1.10
C ALA A 25 -16.95 -13.08 -0.17
N LYS A 26 -16.77 -12.93 1.15
CA LYS A 26 -17.19 -13.95 2.14
C LYS A 26 -18.70 -14.22 2.10
N GLN A 27 -19.53 -13.20 1.86
CA GLN A 27 -20.98 -13.38 1.73
C GLN A 27 -21.40 -14.20 0.50
N LEU A 28 -20.51 -14.34 -0.49
CA LEU A 28 -20.76 -15.10 -1.71
C LEU A 28 -20.30 -16.56 -1.61
N LEU A 29 -19.50 -16.94 -0.61
CA LEU A 29 -18.88 -18.28 -0.54
C LEU A 29 -19.89 -19.43 -0.62
N ASP A 30 -21.05 -19.30 0.02
CA ASP A 30 -22.06 -20.37 0.05
C ASP A 30 -23.05 -20.30 -1.12
N ARG A 31 -23.15 -19.14 -1.78
CA ARG A 31 -24.16 -18.86 -2.81
C ARG A 31 -23.61 -18.94 -4.22
N ASP A 32 -22.43 -18.39 -4.42
CA ASP A 32 -21.72 -18.33 -5.69
C ASP A 32 -20.20 -18.35 -5.43
N PRO A 33 -19.62 -19.55 -5.24
CA PRO A 33 -18.20 -19.70 -4.98
C PRO A 33 -17.31 -19.15 -6.11
N ALA A 34 -17.80 -19.17 -7.36
CA ALA A 34 -17.06 -18.66 -8.51
C ALA A 34 -16.97 -17.12 -8.45
N ALA A 35 -18.09 -16.44 -8.19
CA ALA A 35 -18.08 -15.00 -7.97
C ALA A 35 -17.29 -14.62 -6.71
N ALA A 36 -17.39 -15.40 -5.62
CA ALA A 36 -16.58 -15.18 -4.42
C ALA A 36 -15.08 -15.21 -4.74
N ARG A 37 -14.64 -16.20 -5.53
CA ARG A 37 -13.24 -16.34 -5.94
C ARG A 37 -12.78 -15.16 -6.80
N ALA A 38 -13.55 -14.79 -7.82
CA ALA A 38 -13.24 -13.63 -8.65
C ALA A 38 -13.07 -12.34 -7.82
N ARG A 39 -13.92 -12.13 -6.81
CA ARG A 39 -13.83 -10.95 -5.92
C ARG A 39 -12.65 -11.00 -4.97
N LEU A 40 -12.22 -12.19 -4.54
CA LEU A 40 -11.00 -12.35 -3.77
C LEU A 40 -9.76 -12.07 -4.62
N ASP A 41 -9.75 -12.54 -5.87
CA ASP A 41 -8.67 -12.27 -6.82
C ASP A 41 -8.56 -10.75 -7.09
N GLU A 42 -9.68 -10.04 -7.34
CA GLU A 42 -9.70 -8.57 -7.46
C GLU A 42 -9.19 -7.84 -6.20
N ALA A 43 -9.52 -8.38 -5.01
CA ALA A 43 -9.05 -7.82 -3.75
C ALA A 43 -7.54 -8.02 -3.58
N GLN A 44 -7.01 -9.16 -4.00
CA GLN A 44 -5.58 -9.48 -3.98
C GLN A 44 -4.81 -8.57 -4.94
N ASP A 45 -5.26 -8.44 -6.19
CA ASP A 45 -4.66 -7.53 -7.18
C ASP A 45 -4.62 -6.08 -6.67
N GLY A 46 -5.71 -5.64 -6.05
CA GLY A 46 -5.79 -4.31 -5.43
C GLY A 46 -4.80 -4.12 -4.27
N ALA A 47 -4.58 -5.16 -3.46
CA ALA A 47 -3.61 -5.12 -2.37
C ALA A 47 -2.17 -5.06 -2.91
N ASP A 48 -1.86 -5.83 -3.95
CA ASP A 48 -0.53 -5.83 -4.59
C ASP A 48 -0.22 -4.48 -5.25
N ALA A 49 -1.20 -3.88 -5.92
CA ALA A 49 -1.07 -2.54 -6.48
C ALA A 49 -0.81 -1.48 -5.40
N ALA A 50 -1.55 -1.53 -4.28
CA ALA A 50 -1.35 -0.63 -3.15
C ALA A 50 0.06 -0.78 -2.52
N LEU A 51 0.56 -2.01 -2.40
CA LEU A 51 1.91 -2.29 -1.91
C LEU A 51 2.99 -1.77 -2.87
N ALA A 52 2.78 -1.89 -4.18
CA ALA A 52 3.68 -1.35 -5.19
C ALA A 52 3.76 0.19 -5.10
N GLU A 53 2.61 0.86 -4.96
CA GLU A 53 2.54 2.31 -4.78
C GLU A 53 3.25 2.76 -3.50
N LEU A 54 3.00 2.06 -2.38
CA LEU A 54 3.69 2.34 -1.11
C LEU A 54 5.21 2.20 -1.24
N ARG A 55 5.70 1.14 -1.90
CA ARG A 55 7.13 0.95 -2.15
C ARG A 55 7.72 2.08 -2.99
N HIS A 56 6.98 2.58 -3.99
CA HIS A 56 7.41 3.70 -4.81
C HIS A 56 7.54 4.97 -3.98
N VAL A 57 6.53 5.28 -3.15
CA VAL A 57 6.53 6.45 -2.27
C VAL A 57 7.68 6.37 -1.24
N VAL A 58 7.87 5.22 -0.58
CA VAL A 58 8.96 5.03 0.40
C VAL A 58 10.34 5.21 -0.25
N ARG A 59 10.55 4.70 -1.47
CA ARG A 59 11.81 4.90 -2.21
C ARG A 59 12.02 6.36 -2.62
N GLY A 60 10.96 7.08 -2.99
CA GLY A 60 11.04 8.52 -3.31
C GLY A 60 11.22 9.44 -2.10
N ILE A 61 10.83 8.99 -0.90
CA ILE A 61 11.04 9.71 0.36
C ILE A 61 12.43 9.42 0.96
N HIS A 62 13.08 8.32 0.58
CA HIS A 62 14.49 8.07 0.93
C HIS A 62 15.31 9.18 0.27
N PRO A 63 15.80 10.18 1.03
CA PRO A 63 16.36 11.35 0.40
C PRO A 63 17.76 10.98 -0.15
N PRO A 64 18.26 11.65 -1.20
CA PRO A 64 19.63 11.46 -1.70
C PRO A 64 20.73 11.79 -0.67
N VAL A 65 20.42 11.94 0.62
CA VAL A 65 21.38 12.20 1.70
C VAL A 65 22.29 11.02 2.03
N LEU A 66 22.06 9.83 1.47
CA LEU A 66 23.08 8.77 1.50
C LEU A 66 24.05 8.82 0.31
N THR A 67 23.95 9.81 -0.59
CA THR A 67 24.90 9.95 -1.72
C THR A 67 25.81 11.18 -1.63
N ASP A 68 25.68 12.08 -0.64
CA ASP A 68 26.50 13.32 -0.70
C ASP A 68 27.28 13.73 0.55
N ARG A 69 27.31 12.94 1.64
CA ARG A 69 28.32 13.12 2.71
C ARG A 69 28.63 11.81 3.45
N GLY A 70 29.38 10.93 2.81
CA GLY A 70 30.31 10.11 3.58
C GLY A 70 31.38 11.03 4.19
N LEU A 71 31.43 11.14 5.52
CA LEU A 71 32.48 11.68 6.43
C LEU A 71 33.19 13.04 6.14
N ALA A 72 33.05 13.67 4.98
CA ALA A 72 33.82 14.87 4.61
C ALA A 72 33.10 16.22 4.89
N GLY A 73 31.80 16.22 5.17
CA GLY A 73 31.05 17.45 5.43
C GLY A 73 30.58 17.63 6.88
N ALA A 74 31.22 16.93 7.82
CA ALA A 74 30.99 17.05 9.26
C ALA A 74 32.09 17.88 9.98
N VAL A 75 33.06 18.43 9.26
CA VAL A 75 34.12 19.26 9.85
C VAL A 75 34.34 20.53 9.02
N ARG A 76 33.43 21.51 9.16
CA ARG A 76 33.79 22.93 9.27
C ARG A 76 32.65 23.73 9.87
#